data_AF-S5QF68-F1
#
_entry.id   AF-S5QF68-F1
#
_cell.length_a   1.000
_cell.length_b   1.000
_cell.length_c   1.000
_cell.angle_alpha   90.00
_cell.angle_beta   90.00
_cell.angle_gamma   90.00
#
_symmetry.space_group_name_H-M   'P 1'
#
loop_
_entity.id
_entity.type
_entity.pdbx_description
1 polymer ?
#
loop_
_entity_poly.entity_id
_entity_poly.type
_entity_poly.pdbx_seq_one_letter_code
_entity_poly.pdbx_strand_id
1 'polypeptide(L)' 'AKDEPWVMEELIPKLEGEQDWRLCLHHRDFEPGRAFIDNIVGGIYSSRKTSCLIIKNYLKSNWCSSEVQVASFRLFDEQ' A
#
# COMPACT_ATOMS: atom_id res chain seq x y z
N ALA A 1 10.33 -15.11 -3.93
CA ALA A 1 9.14 -14.46 -3.35
C ALA A 1 8.09 -15.55 -3.13
N LYS A 2 7.49 -15.68 -1.94
CA LYS A 2 6.47 -16.71 -1.67
C LYS A 2 5.06 -16.12 -1.44
N ASP A 3 4.98 -14.84 -1.09
CA ASP A 3 3.71 -14.22 -0.67
C ASP A 3 3.09 -13.32 -1.76
N GLU A 4 3.88 -12.91 -2.76
CA GLU A 4 3.45 -12.04 -3.86
C GLU A 4 2.34 -12.68 -4.73
N PRO A 5 2.39 -13.98 -5.08
CA PRO A 5 1.32 -14.62 -5.85
C PRO A 5 -0.01 -14.64 -5.08
N TRP A 6 0.00 -14.94 -3.78
CA TRP A 6 -1.23 -14.97 -2.98
C TRP A 6 -1.89 -13.59 -2.88
N VAL A 7 -1.10 -12.52 -2.73
CA VAL A 7 -1.66 -11.16 -2.69
C VAL A 7 -2.34 -10.81 -4.02
N MET A 8 -1.68 -11.12 -5.14
CA MET A 8 -2.16 -10.78 -6.48
C MET A 8 -3.30 -11.68 -6.97
N GLU A 9 -3.27 -12.97 -6.64
CA GLU A 9 -4.19 -13.98 -7.19
C GLU A 9 -5.37 -14.27 -6.26
N GLU A 10 -5.25 -14.03 -4.96
CA GLU A 10 -6.31 -14.36 -3.98
C GLU A 10 -6.84 -13.12 -3.25
N LEU A 11 -5.98 -12.30 -2.65
CA LEU A 11 -6.42 -11.19 -1.79
C LEU A 11 -7.04 -10.04 -2.60
N ILE A 12 -6.31 -9.52 -3.59
CA ILE A 12 -6.76 -8.39 -4.41
C ILE A 12 -8.07 -8.73 -5.14
N PRO A 13 -8.22 -9.88 -5.84
CA PRO A 13 -9.45 -10.22 -6.54
C PRO A 13 -10.67 -10.33 -5.63
N LYS A 14 -10.51 -10.84 -4.39
CA LYS A 14 -11.61 -10.91 -3.42
C LYS A 14 -12.03 -9.53 -2.93
N LEU A 15 -11.08 -8.64 -2.67
CA LEU A 15 -11.37 -7.28 -2.21
C LEU A 15 -12.00 -6.42 -3.31
N GLU A 16 -11.46 -6.45 -4.53
CA GLU A 16 -12.00 -5.65 -5.64
C GLU A 16 -13.27 -6.28 -6.24
N GLY A 17 -13.37 -7.60 -6.28
CA GLY A 17 -14.49 -8.31 -6.90
C GLY A 17 -15.67 -8.59 -5.95
N GLU A 18 -15.43 -9.18 -4.78
CA GLU A 18 -16.51 -9.58 -3.87
C GLU A 18 -16.94 -8.45 -2.94
N GLN A 19 -16.00 -7.62 -2.50
CA GLN A 19 -16.28 -6.50 -1.58
C GLN A 19 -16.50 -5.17 -2.31
N ASP A 20 -16.28 -5.11 -3.63
CA ASP A 20 -16.37 -3.89 -4.45
C ASP A 20 -15.51 -2.73 -3.89
N TRP A 21 -14.35 -3.07 -3.32
CA TRP A 21 -13.42 -2.07 -2.81
C TRP A 21 -12.52 -1.55 -3.93
N ARG A 22 -12.32 -0.24 -3.96
CA ARG A 22 -11.30 0.38 -4.81
C ARG A 22 -9.98 0.41 -4.07
N LEU A 23 -9.02 -0.40 -4.49
CA LEU A 23 -7.68 -0.43 -3.90
C LEU A 23 -6.75 0.58 -4.59
N CYS A 24 -5.81 1.12 -3.82
CA CYS A 24 -4.65 1.87 -4.32
C CYS A 24 -3.40 1.05 -4.03
N LEU A 25 -2.80 0.46 -5.07
CA LEU A 25 -1.64 -0.41 -4.99
C LEU A 25 -0.43 0.30 -5.58
N HIS A 26 0.68 0.31 -4.85
CA HIS A 26 1.87 1.07 -5.25
C HIS A 26 2.49 0.60 -6.57
N HIS A 27 2.40 -0.69 -6.91
CA HIS A 27 2.92 -1.22 -8.17
C HIS A 27 1.99 -0.97 -9.38
N ARG A 28 0.74 -0.57 -9.16
CA ARG A 28 -0.29 -0.45 -10.21
C ARG A 28 -0.72 0.99 -10.44
N ASP A 29 -0.95 1.72 -9.35
CA ASP A 29 -1.70 2.97 -9.34
C ASP A 29 -0.80 4.20 -9.11
N PHE A 30 0.49 4.00 -8.83
CA PHE A 30 1.44 5.12 -8.67
C PHE A 30 1.76 5.74 -10.02
N GLU A 31 1.74 7.07 -10.06
CA GLU A 31 1.98 7.83 -11.28
C GLU A 31 3.47 7.80 -11.65
N PRO A 32 3.84 7.29 -12.84
CA PRO A 32 5.22 7.33 -13.32
C PRO A 32 5.69 8.77 -13.51
N GLY A 33 6.90 9.09 -13.04
CA GLY A 33 7.48 10.44 -13.14
C GLY A 33 7.15 11.37 -11.97
N ARG A 34 6.21 10.99 -11.10
CA ARG A 34 5.99 11.64 -9.80
C ARG A 34 6.94 11.07 -8.74
N ALA A 35 7.35 11.90 -7.78
CA ALA A 35 8.20 11.43 -6.70
C ALA A 35 7.51 10.30 -5.92
N PHE A 36 8.29 9.29 -5.54
CA PHE A 36 7.75 8.10 -4.87
C PHE A 36 6.99 8.44 -3.59
N ILE A 37 7.52 9.37 -2.79
CA ILE A 37 6.87 9.85 -1.56
C ILE A 37 5.55 10.56 -1.87
N ASP A 38 5.50 11.38 -2.91
CA ASP A 38 4.26 12.08 -3.30
C ASP A 38 3.16 11.10 -3.73
N ASN A 39 3.55 10.00 -4.39
CA ASN A 39 2.61 8.94 -4.75
C ASN A 39 2.06 8.22 -3.50
N ILE A 40 2.90 7.92 -2.50
CA ILE A 40 2.46 7.36 -1.22
C ILE A 40 1.50 8.31 -0.52
N VAL A 41 1.92 9.56 -0.36
CA VAL A 41 1.13 10.60 0.32
C VAL A 41 -0.21 10.80 -0.40
N GLY A 42 -0.21 10.92 -1.74
CA GLY A 42 -1.42 11.03 -2.55
C GLY A 42 -2.34 9.81 -2.44
N GLY A 43 -1.79 8.60 -2.46
CA GLY A 43 -2.54 7.35 -2.28
C GLY A 43 -3.18 7.26 -0.89
N ILE A 44 -2.46 7.70 0.14
CA ILE A 44 -2.98 7.78 1.51
C ILE A 44 -4.13 8.79 1.59
N TYR A 45 -3.92 10.04 1.19
CA TYR A 45 -4.95 11.10 1.31
C TYR A 45 -6.20 10.86 0.45
N SER A 46 -6.06 10.12 -0.66
CA SER A 46 -7.20 9.73 -1.50
C SER A 46 -7.95 8.49 -1.00
N SER A 47 -7.40 7.78 0.00
CA SER A 47 -7.98 6.56 0.55
C SER A 47 -8.72 6.80 1.86
N ARG A 48 -9.94 6.21 1.98
CA ARG A 48 -10.73 6.24 3.22
C ARG A 48 -10.09 5.47 4.38
N LYS A 49 -9.34 4.41 4.05
CA LYS A 49 -8.57 3.61 4.99
C LYS A 49 -7.27 3.20 4.33
N THR A 50 -6.18 3.20 5.09
CA THR A 50 -4.87 2.74 4.62
C THR A 50 -4.50 1.50 5.43
N SER A 51 -4.34 0.35 4.76
CA SER A 51 -3.92 -0.90 5.38
C SER A 51 -2.55 -1.30 4.85
N CYS A 52 -1.58 -1.44 5.75
CA CYS A 52 -0.24 -1.92 5.41
C CYS A 52 -0.18 -3.43 5.59
N LEU A 53 0.13 -4.17 4.51
CA LEU A 53 0.30 -5.61 4.56
C LEU A 53 1.79 -5.95 4.80
N ILE A 54 2.12 -6.35 6.03
CA ILE A 54 3.49 -6.74 6.39
C ILE A 54 3.67 -8.25 6.13
N ILE A 55 4.40 -8.57 5.07
CA ILE A 55 4.84 -9.94 4.73
C ILE A 55 6.33 -10.10 5.01
N LYS A 56 6.80 -11.34 5.28
CA LYS A 56 8.17 -11.61 5.74
C LYS A 56 9.27 -11.05 4.82
N ASN A 57 8.99 -10.94 3.54
CA ASN A 57 9.92 -10.34 2.58
C ASN A 57 9.86 -8.81 2.56
N TYR A 58 8.73 -8.18 2.89
CA TYR A 58 8.61 -6.73 3.02
C TYR A 58 9.59 -6.21 4.07
N LEU A 59 9.69 -6.90 5.21
CA LEU A 59 10.64 -6.62 6.30
C LEU A 59 12.13 -6.70 5.90
N LYS A 60 12.46 -7.35 4.77
CA LYS A 60 13.85 -7.46 4.27
C LYS A 60 14.21 -6.42 3.22
N SER A 61 13.24 -5.64 2.75
CA SER A 61 13.47 -4.60 1.76
C SER A 61 13.86 -3.28 2.45
N ASN A 62 14.83 -2.56 1.89
CA ASN A 62 15.29 -1.26 2.39
C ASN A 62 14.20 -0.16 2.36
N TRP A 63 13.05 -0.44 1.77
CA TRP A 63 11.93 0.49 1.57
C TRP A 63 10.88 0.40 2.69
N CYS A 64 10.94 -0.66 3.51
CA CYS A 64 10.01 -0.93 4.60
C CYS A 64 10.01 0.16 5.70
N SER A 65 11.12 0.86 5.94
CA SER A 65 11.18 1.87 7.01
C SER A 65 10.50 3.18 6.61
N SER A 66 10.75 3.68 5.39
CA SER A 66 10.26 4.98 4.96
C SER A 66 8.76 4.98 4.62
N GLU A 67 8.26 3.94 3.93
CA GLU A 67 6.82 3.81 3.64
C GLU A 67 5.98 3.66 4.91
N VAL A 68 6.43 2.80 5.84
CA VAL A 68 5.77 2.62 7.13
C VAL A 68 5.88 3.88 7.97
N GLN A 69 6.99 4.61 7.95
CA GLN A 69 7.12 5.90 8.64
C GLN A 69 6.12 6.94 8.11
N VAL A 70 6.00 7.09 6.78
CA VAL A 70 5.05 8.04 6.18
C VAL A 70 3.61 7.65 6.46
N ALA A 71 3.27 6.36 6.34
CA ALA A 71 1.95 5.86 6.68
C ALA A 71 1.63 6.02 8.18
N SER A 72 2.63 5.81 9.03
CA SER A 72 2.52 5.99 10.48
C SER A 72 2.34 7.46 10.85
N PHE A 73 2.99 8.39 10.14
CA PHE A 73 2.85 9.82 10.41
C PHE A 73 1.39 10.27 10.30
N ARG A 74 0.63 9.79 9.30
CA ARG A 74 -0.82 10.07 9.21
C ARG A 74 -1.61 9.46 10.38
N LEU A 75 -1.30 8.24 10.82
CA LEU A 75 -1.97 7.63 11.97
C LEU A 75 -1.80 8.47 13.26
N PHE A 76 -0.72 9.25 13.36
CA PHE A 76 -0.47 10.16 14.47
C PHE A 76 -0.98 11.59 14.24
N ASP A 77 -1.14 12.04 12.99
CA ASP A 77 -1.66 13.37 12.64
C ASP A 77 -3.20 13.48 12.75
N GLU A 78 -3.91 12.35 12.66
CA GLU A 78 -5.38 12.28 12.88
C GLU A 78 -5.78 12.14 14.38
N GLN A 79 -4.90 12.51 15.32
CA GLN A 79 -5.14 12.43 16.77
C GLN A 79 -5.48 13.78 17.42
#